data_AF-A0A9X8XBI1-F1
#
_entry.id   AF-A0A9X8XBI1-F1
#
_cell.length_a   1.000
_cell.length_b   1.000
_cell.length_c   1.000
_cell.angle_alpha   90.00
_cell.angle_beta   90.00
_cell.angle_gamma   90.00
#
_symmetry.space_group_name_H-M   'P 1'
#
loop_
_entity.id
_entity.type
_entity.pdbx_description
1 polymer ?
#
loop_
_entity_poly.entity_id
_entity_poly.type
_entity_poly.pdbx_seq_one_letter_code
_entity_poly.pdbx_strand_id
1 'polypeptide(L)'
;MDETTAFIRGEEVLLDGSVRRYGGMNFSESVKEAHDASKASIQSRISNLESSGVKGTGKALLTNEGKVGTYKQLVKQGTAFDNITPHHMPSAEKMKQAGIKRNDGVSMNMEQPHPGTGGRHRETYTYGLSGEKSKAYLNLSFRDALAHDILDARRIYIKDGLYTAEIREGLREVIKRNKELYPHLFDK
;
A
#
# COMPACT_ATOMS: atom_id res chain seq x y z
N MET A 1 -1.42 -54.42 -41.94
CA MET A 1 -0.56 -53.34 -42.49
C MET A 1 -0.76 -52.13 -41.61
N ASP A 2 0.37 -51.56 -41.22
CA ASP A 2 0.60 -50.50 -40.24
C ASP A 2 0.51 -49.14 -40.94
N GLU A 3 -0.09 -48.10 -40.34
CA GLU A 3 0.09 -46.72 -40.83
C GLU A 3 0.11 -45.72 -39.66
N THR A 4 1.30 -45.56 -39.08
CA THR A 4 1.65 -44.48 -38.16
C THR A 4 1.92 -43.18 -38.94
N THR A 5 1.07 -42.17 -38.77
CA THR A 5 1.31 -40.82 -39.32
C THR A 5 2.37 -40.12 -38.48
N ALA A 6 3.52 -39.80 -39.06
CA ALA A 6 4.60 -39.09 -38.38
C ALA A 6 4.27 -37.58 -38.28
N PHE A 7 3.96 -37.10 -37.09
CA PHE A 7 3.85 -35.66 -36.80
C PHE A 7 5.24 -35.07 -36.57
N ILE A 8 5.77 -34.37 -37.57
CA ILE A 8 6.95 -33.51 -37.39
C ILE A 8 6.47 -32.07 -37.16
N ARG A 9 6.93 -31.49 -36.06
CA ARG A 9 6.69 -30.13 -35.57
C ARG A 9 6.45 -29.11 -36.70
N GLY A 10 5.18 -28.82 -37.02
CA GLY A 10 4.75 -27.73 -37.91
C GLY A 10 4.32 -28.12 -39.34
N GLU A 11 4.45 -29.39 -39.75
CA GLU A 11 4.03 -29.85 -41.08
C GLU A 11 3.23 -31.15 -40.99
N GLU A 12 2.15 -31.24 -41.77
CA GLU A 12 1.36 -32.47 -41.97
C GLU A 12 1.50 -32.92 -43.41
N VAL A 13 1.95 -34.16 -43.64
CA VAL A 13 2.01 -34.78 -44.98
C VAL A 13 0.74 -35.60 -45.17
N LEU A 14 -0.05 -35.23 -46.19
CA LEU A 14 -1.31 -35.89 -46.53
C LEU A 14 -1.07 -37.14 -47.37
N LEU A 15 -2.05 -38.06 -47.36
CA LEU A 15 -2.02 -39.34 -48.09
C LEU A 15 -1.86 -39.18 -49.61
N ASP A 16 -2.19 -38.02 -50.17
CA ASP A 16 -1.98 -37.68 -51.59
C ASP A 16 -0.58 -37.13 -51.88
N GLY A 17 0.32 -37.13 -50.89
CA GLY A 17 1.68 -36.60 -50.98
C GLY A 17 1.77 -35.09 -50.86
N SER A 18 0.66 -34.37 -50.66
CA SER A 18 0.67 -32.93 -50.45
C SER A 18 1.05 -32.57 -49.01
N VAL A 19 1.81 -31.47 -48.85
CA VAL A 19 2.28 -31.01 -47.53
C VAL A 19 1.47 -29.78 -47.11
N ARG A 20 0.78 -29.87 -45.96
CA ARG A 20 0.15 -28.73 -45.30
C ARG A 20 1.09 -28.15 -44.24
N ARG A 21 1.53 -26.92 -44.48
CA ARG A 21 2.26 -26.11 -43.49
C ARG A 21 1.27 -25.31 -42.67
N TYR A 22 1.10 -25.66 -41.40
CA TYR A 22 0.37 -24.78 -40.48
C TYR A 22 1.31 -23.63 -40.14
N GLY A 23 0.94 -22.41 -40.57
CA GLY A 23 1.71 -21.19 -40.33
C GLY A 23 1.83 -20.90 -38.84
N GLY A 24 2.80 -21.54 -38.19
CA GLY A 24 3.20 -21.24 -36.84
C GLY A 24 4.01 -19.95 -36.85
N MET A 25 3.54 -18.93 -36.15
CA MET A 25 4.40 -17.81 -35.76
C MET A 25 5.67 -18.38 -35.13
N ASN A 26 6.82 -17.99 -35.65
CA ASN A 26 8.10 -18.52 -35.21
C ASN A 26 8.19 -18.27 -33.70
N PHE A 27 8.51 -19.30 -32.91
CA PHE A 27 8.62 -19.18 -31.46
C PHE A 27 9.50 -17.97 -31.05
N SER A 28 10.54 -17.67 -31.84
CA SER A 28 11.42 -16.50 -31.70
C SER A 28 10.71 -15.15 -31.86
N GLU A 29 9.70 -15.03 -32.71
CA GLU A 29 8.94 -13.79 -32.91
C GLU A 29 8.01 -13.52 -31.72
N SER A 30 7.37 -14.58 -31.19
CA SER A 30 6.49 -14.46 -30.02
C SER A 30 7.24 -14.00 -28.75
N VAL A 31 8.48 -14.47 -28.57
CA VAL A 31 9.34 -14.05 -27.46
C VAL A 31 9.80 -12.60 -27.61
N LYS A 32 10.08 -12.17 -28.86
CA LYS A 32 10.47 -10.79 -29.14
C LYS A 32 9.32 -9.81 -28.89
N GLU A 33 8.12 -10.17 -29.33
CA GLU A 33 6.91 -9.36 -29.09
C GLU A 33 6.60 -9.22 -27.60
N ALA A 34 6.67 -10.32 -26.84
CA ALA A 34 6.47 -10.28 -25.39
C ALA A 34 7.53 -9.41 -24.67
N HIS A 35 8.79 -9.50 -25.12
CA HIS A 35 9.88 -8.68 -24.57
C HIS A 35 9.67 -7.18 -24.87
N ASP A 36 9.32 -6.84 -26.10
CA ASP A 36 9.10 -5.46 -26.53
C ASP A 36 7.85 -4.86 -25.86
N ALA A 37 6.77 -5.65 -25.70
CA ALA A 37 5.59 -5.26 -24.94
C ALA A 37 5.91 -5.00 -23.46
N SER A 38 6.74 -5.86 -22.84
CA SER A 38 7.18 -5.66 -21.46
C SER A 38 8.03 -4.39 -21.32
N LYS A 39 8.94 -4.13 -22.27
CA LYS A 39 9.76 -2.92 -22.29
C LYS A 39 8.90 -1.66 -22.43
N ALA A 40 7.92 -1.65 -23.35
CA ALA A 40 6.99 -0.55 -23.54
C ALA A 40 6.10 -0.30 -22.31
N SER A 41 5.66 -1.37 -21.62
CA SER A 41 4.89 -1.26 -20.37
C SER A 41 5.70 -0.63 -19.23
N ILE A 42 6.97 -1.02 -19.08
CA ILE A 42 7.88 -0.42 -18.10
C ILE A 42 8.15 1.05 -18.45
N GLN A 43 8.38 1.34 -19.72
CA GLN A 43 8.73 2.69 -20.18
C GLN A 43 7.52 3.65 -20.08
N SER A 44 6.30 3.19 -20.34
CA SER A 44 5.08 3.97 -20.11
C SER A 44 4.81 4.22 -18.61
N ARG A 45 5.16 3.27 -17.73
CA ARG A 45 5.12 3.49 -16.28
C ARG A 45 6.13 4.56 -15.84
N ILE A 46 7.36 4.52 -16.35
CA ILE A 46 8.39 5.54 -16.05
C ILE A 46 7.96 6.90 -16.60
N SER A 47 7.49 6.99 -17.84
CA SER A 47 7.03 8.25 -18.42
C SER A 47 5.82 8.81 -17.67
N ASN A 48 4.91 7.96 -17.18
CA ASN A 48 3.81 8.40 -16.34
C ASN A 48 4.29 8.88 -14.96
N LEU A 49 5.37 8.31 -14.40
CA LEU A 49 6.00 8.84 -13.19
C LEU A 49 6.65 10.21 -13.44
N GLU A 50 7.29 10.42 -14.60
CA GLU A 50 7.95 11.68 -14.96
C GLU A 50 6.95 12.77 -15.41
N SER A 51 5.87 12.38 -16.11
CA SER A 51 4.81 13.27 -16.58
C SER A 51 3.78 13.60 -15.49
N SER A 52 3.72 12.80 -14.42
CA SER A 52 3.08 13.17 -13.16
C SER A 52 3.95 14.18 -12.43
N GLY A 53 4.25 15.29 -13.13
CA GLY A 53 5.11 16.36 -12.66
C GLY A 53 4.81 16.62 -11.20
N VAL A 54 5.79 16.29 -10.36
CA VAL A 54 5.82 16.70 -8.96
C VAL A 54 5.94 18.22 -8.99
N LYS A 55 4.80 18.88 -9.25
CA LYS A 55 4.59 20.29 -8.96
C LYS A 55 4.59 20.35 -7.45
N GLY A 56 5.78 20.48 -6.88
CA GLY A 56 5.98 20.82 -5.50
C GLY A 56 5.35 22.18 -5.22
N THR A 57 4.07 22.19 -4.88
CA THR A 57 3.59 23.11 -3.85
C THR A 57 4.29 22.63 -2.59
N GLY A 58 5.37 23.29 -2.16
CA GLY A 58 6.35 22.78 -1.19
C GLY A 58 5.74 22.27 0.12
N LYS A 59 5.27 21.01 0.12
CA LYS A 59 4.90 20.27 1.32
C LYS A 59 6.18 19.61 1.80
N ALA A 60 6.55 19.87 3.04
CA ALA A 60 7.64 19.22 3.72
C ALA A 60 7.07 18.47 4.93
N LEU A 61 7.79 17.45 5.38
CA LEU A 61 7.48 16.83 6.66
C LEU A 61 7.73 17.84 7.78
N LEU A 62 6.82 17.87 8.75
CA LEU A 62 7.05 18.62 9.97
C LEU A 62 8.05 17.86 10.86
N THR A 63 8.72 18.60 11.75
CA THR A 63 9.55 17.99 12.79
C THR A 63 8.72 16.96 13.58
N ASN A 64 9.25 15.75 13.74
CA ASN A 64 8.60 14.62 14.43
C ASN A 64 7.44 13.95 13.67
N GLU A 65 7.11 14.37 12.46
CA GLU A 65 6.16 13.65 11.63
C GLU A 65 6.68 12.27 11.26
N GLY A 66 5.83 11.23 11.30
CA GLY A 66 6.24 9.85 11.08
C GLY A 66 6.84 9.15 12.31
N LYS A 67 7.11 9.87 13.41
CA LYS A 67 7.53 9.22 14.67
C LYS A 67 6.42 8.36 15.24
N VAL A 68 6.80 7.22 15.82
CA VAL A 68 5.88 6.19 16.31
C VAL A 68 6.10 5.94 17.79
N GLY A 69 5.00 5.75 18.51
CA GLY A 69 4.98 5.44 19.92
C GLY A 69 3.60 5.05 20.40
N THR A 70 3.45 4.77 21.69
CA THR A 70 2.10 4.80 22.27
C THR A 70 1.60 6.24 22.29
N TYR A 71 0.29 6.43 22.26
CA TYR A 71 -0.31 7.77 22.32
C TYR A 71 0.24 8.60 23.49
N LYS A 72 0.37 7.99 24.68
CA LYS A 72 0.94 8.66 25.86
C LYS A 72 2.38 9.11 25.66
N GLN A 73 3.20 8.28 25.02
CA GLN A 73 4.61 8.62 24.74
C GLN A 73 4.70 9.80 23.78
N LEU A 74 3.93 9.78 22.70
CA LEU A 74 3.97 10.84 21.69
C LEU A 74 3.40 12.16 22.22
N VAL A 75 2.30 12.13 22.99
CA VAL A 75 1.77 13.34 23.65
C VAL A 75 2.78 13.93 24.65
N LYS A 76 3.52 13.10 25.38
CA LYS A 76 4.56 13.57 26.32
C LYS A 76 5.76 14.20 25.60
N GLN A 77 6.08 13.74 24.40
CA GLN A 77 7.18 14.25 23.58
C GLN A 77 6.78 15.44 22.70
N GLY A 78 5.48 15.65 22.50
CA GLY A 78 4.93 16.73 21.70
C GLY A 78 5.24 18.11 22.27
N THR A 79 5.31 19.09 21.40
CA THR A 79 5.49 20.51 21.78
C THR A 79 4.20 21.26 21.48
N ALA A 80 3.85 22.25 22.30
CA ALA A 80 2.68 23.07 22.02
C ALA A 80 2.82 23.75 20.65
N PHE A 81 1.74 23.74 19.85
CA PHE A 81 1.67 24.36 18.53
C PHE A 81 2.66 23.80 17.48
N ASP A 82 3.12 22.56 17.65
CA ASP A 82 3.99 21.89 16.67
C ASP A 82 3.27 21.40 15.40
N ASN A 83 1.94 21.59 15.33
CA ASN A 83 1.08 21.12 14.24
C ASN A 83 1.15 19.61 14.01
N ILE A 84 1.49 18.82 15.03
CA ILE A 84 1.53 17.37 14.99
C ILE A 84 0.43 16.80 15.87
N THR A 85 -0.18 15.71 15.43
CA THR A 85 -1.11 14.94 16.25
C THR A 85 -0.85 13.43 16.06
N PRO A 86 -0.70 12.66 17.15
CA PRO A 86 -0.60 11.21 17.06
C PRO A 86 -1.90 10.59 16.56
N HIS A 87 -1.84 9.86 15.45
CA HIS A 87 -2.93 9.08 14.89
C HIS A 87 -2.85 7.62 15.33
N HIS A 88 -3.90 7.06 15.94
CA HIS A 88 -3.97 5.64 16.33
C HIS A 88 -4.13 4.72 15.12
N MET A 89 -3.30 3.68 15.03
CA MET A 89 -3.37 2.64 13.99
C MET A 89 -3.09 1.25 14.59
N PRO A 90 -4.10 0.38 14.84
CA PRO A 90 -5.52 0.60 14.58
C PRO A 90 -6.13 1.75 15.38
N SER A 91 -7.29 2.27 14.95
CA SER A 91 -7.99 3.34 15.67
C SER A 91 -8.23 3.02 17.15
N ALA A 92 -8.29 4.06 17.99
CA ALA A 92 -8.46 3.91 19.43
C ALA A 92 -9.72 3.11 19.81
N GLU A 93 -10.84 3.30 19.10
CA GLU A 93 -12.08 2.56 19.36
C GLU A 93 -11.94 1.08 19.01
N LYS A 94 -11.16 0.72 17.97
CA LYS A 94 -10.88 -0.69 17.68
C LYS A 94 -10.05 -1.33 18.78
N MET A 95 -8.98 -0.67 19.20
CA MET A 95 -8.11 -1.17 20.27
C MET A 95 -8.86 -1.30 21.61
N LYS A 96 -9.80 -0.41 21.89
CA LYS A 96 -10.69 -0.48 23.05
C LYS A 96 -11.55 -1.75 23.09
N GLN A 97 -11.92 -2.34 21.96
CA GLN A 97 -12.65 -3.63 21.92
C GLN A 97 -11.85 -4.78 22.54
N ALA A 98 -10.52 -4.69 22.52
CA ALA A 98 -9.60 -5.64 23.18
C ALA A 98 -9.22 -5.20 24.61
N GLY A 99 -9.88 -4.18 25.18
CA GLY A 99 -9.56 -3.66 26.51
C GLY A 99 -8.32 -2.76 26.57
N ILE A 100 -7.74 -2.39 25.42
CA ILE A 100 -6.54 -1.54 25.37
C ILE A 100 -6.97 -0.07 25.54
N LYS A 101 -6.37 0.62 26.51
CA LYS A 101 -6.67 2.03 26.78
C LYS A 101 -6.10 2.90 25.67
N ARG A 102 -6.75 4.04 25.40
CA ARG A 102 -6.32 5.02 24.39
C ARG A 102 -4.84 5.42 24.52
N ASN A 103 -4.35 5.55 25.75
CA ASN A 103 -2.97 5.94 26.05
C ASN A 103 -1.93 4.89 25.66
N ASP A 104 -2.33 3.63 25.58
CA ASP A 104 -1.45 2.50 25.34
C ASP A 104 -1.48 2.06 23.86
N GLY A 105 -2.52 2.44 23.11
CA GLY A 105 -2.60 2.21 21.67
C GLY A 105 -1.44 2.84 20.89
N VAL A 106 -0.97 2.11 19.88
CA VAL A 106 0.13 2.53 19.00
C VAL A 106 -0.37 3.63 18.05
N SER A 107 0.42 4.67 17.91
CA SER A 107 0.14 5.82 17.07
C SER A 107 1.36 6.27 16.28
N MET A 108 1.13 7.00 15.19
CA MET A 108 2.16 7.73 14.45
C MET A 108 1.81 9.21 14.41
N ASN A 109 2.80 10.07 14.60
CA ASN A 109 2.65 11.51 14.44
C ASN A 109 2.34 11.87 12.99
N MET A 110 1.25 12.61 12.78
CA MET A 110 0.83 13.12 11.48
C MET A 110 0.54 14.62 11.57
N GLU A 111 0.75 15.35 10.48
CA GLU A 111 0.44 16.77 10.42
C GLU A 111 -1.05 17.04 10.72
N GLN A 112 -1.27 18.00 11.61
CA GLN A 112 -2.55 18.61 11.89
C GLN A 112 -2.37 20.09 12.29
N PRO A 113 -2.57 21.05 11.38
CA PRO A 113 -2.43 22.47 11.69
C PRO A 113 -3.40 22.92 12.80
N HIS A 114 -2.89 23.67 13.78
CA HIS A 114 -3.68 24.26 14.86
C HIS A 114 -3.10 25.62 15.35
N PRO A 115 -3.90 26.71 15.30
CA PRO A 115 -5.25 26.80 14.78
C PRO A 115 -5.28 26.59 13.25
N GLY A 116 -6.39 26.05 12.71
CA GLY A 116 -6.54 25.82 11.27
C GLY A 116 -7.35 24.58 10.91
N THR A 117 -7.48 24.35 9.60
CA THR A 117 -8.16 23.18 8.99
C THR A 117 -7.16 22.37 8.14
N GLY A 118 -7.57 21.19 7.69
CA GLY A 118 -6.73 20.31 6.86
C GLY A 118 -5.68 19.51 7.65
N GLY A 119 -4.61 19.10 6.98
CA GLY A 119 -3.57 18.25 7.54
C GLY A 119 -3.85 16.76 7.38
N ARG A 120 -2.78 15.99 7.19
CA ARG A 120 -2.83 14.56 6.89
C ARG A 120 -3.57 13.74 7.95
N HIS A 121 -3.50 14.13 9.23
CA HIS A 121 -4.25 13.46 10.30
C HIS A 121 -5.77 13.48 10.04
N ARG A 122 -6.31 14.61 9.57
CA ARG A 122 -7.75 14.77 9.30
C ARG A 122 -8.21 14.09 8.01
N GLU A 123 -7.27 13.74 7.12
CA GLU A 123 -7.55 12.99 5.89
C GLU A 123 -7.66 11.48 6.12
N THR A 124 -7.25 10.99 7.29
CA THR A 124 -7.32 9.56 7.60
C THR A 124 -8.77 9.08 7.65
N TYR A 125 -9.01 7.85 7.16
CA TYR A 125 -10.32 7.23 7.10
C TYR A 125 -10.98 7.16 8.49
N THR A 126 -10.19 6.88 9.53
CA THR A 126 -10.66 6.73 10.91
C THR A 126 -10.76 8.06 11.67
N TYR A 127 -10.42 9.19 11.05
CA TYR A 127 -10.69 10.50 11.63
C TYR A 127 -12.20 10.77 11.70
N GLY A 128 -12.70 11.07 12.91
CA GLY A 128 -14.12 11.41 13.12
C GLY A 128 -15.10 10.29 12.74
N LEU A 129 -14.64 9.04 12.74
CA LEU A 129 -15.41 7.88 12.28
C LEU A 129 -16.73 7.74 13.05
N SER A 130 -17.86 7.69 12.32
CA SER A 130 -19.21 7.58 12.90
C SER A 130 -20.16 6.81 11.98
N GLY A 131 -21.34 6.43 12.50
CA GLY A 131 -22.39 5.75 11.73
C GLY A 131 -21.98 4.39 11.16
N GLU A 132 -22.51 4.06 9.97
CA GLU A 132 -22.27 2.77 9.31
C GLU A 132 -20.81 2.52 8.96
N LYS A 133 -20.05 3.57 8.59
CA LYS A 133 -18.60 3.46 8.35
C LYS A 133 -17.84 2.99 9.57
N SER A 134 -18.25 3.48 10.75
CA SER A 134 -17.69 3.05 12.03
C SER A 134 -17.98 1.58 12.31
N LYS A 135 -19.24 1.16 12.13
CA LYS A 135 -19.62 -0.26 12.30
C LYS A 135 -18.82 -1.18 11.38
N ALA A 136 -18.72 -0.84 10.08
CA ALA A 136 -18.00 -1.64 9.11
C ALA A 136 -16.52 -1.81 9.48
N TYR A 137 -15.85 -0.71 9.84
CA TYR A 137 -14.44 -0.75 10.25
C TYR A 137 -14.25 -1.51 11.57
N LEU A 138 -15.11 -1.28 12.56
CA LEU A 138 -15.03 -1.94 13.86
C LEU A 138 -15.28 -3.45 13.78
N ASN A 139 -15.96 -3.93 12.75
CA ASN A 139 -16.16 -5.36 12.47
C ASN A 139 -14.96 -6.04 11.79
N LEU A 140 -13.95 -5.29 11.33
CA LEU A 140 -12.73 -5.89 10.78
C LEU A 140 -11.97 -6.71 11.84
N SER A 141 -11.19 -7.70 11.42
CA SER A 141 -10.18 -8.28 12.31
C SER A 141 -9.17 -7.21 12.72
N PHE A 142 -8.48 -7.38 13.86
CA PHE A 142 -7.45 -6.41 14.28
C PHE A 142 -6.35 -6.26 13.22
N ARG A 143 -5.95 -7.37 12.58
CA ARG A 143 -4.99 -7.36 11.48
C ARG A 143 -5.47 -6.56 10.28
N ASP A 144 -6.73 -6.73 9.89
CA ASP A 144 -7.28 -6.03 8.73
C ASP A 144 -7.52 -4.55 9.04
N ALA A 145 -7.91 -4.21 10.27
CA ALA A 145 -8.00 -2.82 10.73
C ALA A 145 -6.62 -2.13 10.72
N LEU A 146 -5.57 -2.80 11.21
CA LEU A 146 -4.19 -2.30 11.14
C LEU A 146 -3.76 -2.10 9.69
N ALA A 147 -3.99 -3.10 8.82
CA ALA A 147 -3.64 -3.00 7.41
C ALA A 147 -4.40 -1.85 6.71
N HIS A 148 -5.69 -1.67 7.04
CA HIS A 148 -6.51 -0.58 6.53
C HIS A 148 -5.90 0.78 6.85
N ASP A 149 -5.58 1.02 8.12
CA ASP A 149 -5.05 2.31 8.56
C ASP A 149 -3.64 2.59 7.98
N ILE A 150 -2.79 1.56 7.89
CA ILE A 150 -1.46 1.69 7.27
C ILE A 150 -1.57 2.05 5.78
N LEU A 151 -2.47 1.39 5.03
CA LEU A 151 -2.66 1.66 3.61
C LEU A 151 -3.27 3.04 3.38
N ASP A 152 -4.16 3.47 4.26
CA ASP A 152 -4.76 4.78 4.22
C ASP A 152 -3.73 5.89 4.48
N ALA A 153 -2.96 5.80 5.57
CA ALA A 153 -1.87 6.74 5.85
C ALA A 153 -0.83 6.75 4.70
N ARG A 154 -0.45 5.58 4.19
CA ARG A 154 0.44 5.47 3.01
C ARG A 154 -0.11 6.22 1.80
N ARG A 155 -1.40 6.07 1.49
CA ARG A 155 -2.06 6.75 0.36
C ARG A 155 -1.98 8.26 0.50
N ILE A 156 -2.22 8.77 1.71
CA ILE A 156 -2.16 10.20 2.04
C ILE A 156 -0.75 10.76 1.81
N TYR A 157 0.29 10.09 2.32
CA TYR A 157 1.67 10.53 2.11
C TYR A 157 2.13 10.43 0.64
N ILE A 158 1.68 9.41 -0.11
CA ILE A 158 1.97 9.31 -1.55
C ILE A 158 1.30 10.46 -2.31
N LYS A 159 0.03 10.74 -2.02
CA LYS A 159 -0.74 11.84 -2.63
C LYS A 159 -0.04 13.19 -2.41
N ASP A 160 0.57 13.39 -1.25
CA ASP A 160 1.30 14.62 -0.91
C ASP A 160 2.75 14.65 -1.44
N GLY A 161 3.24 13.61 -2.11
CA GLY A 161 4.64 13.50 -2.53
C GLY A 161 5.62 13.33 -1.36
N LEU A 162 5.13 12.95 -0.18
CA LEU A 162 5.85 12.86 1.09
C LEU A 162 6.06 11.43 1.58
N TYR A 163 5.89 10.43 0.72
CA TYR A 163 6.18 9.03 1.05
C TYR A 163 7.70 8.73 1.07
N THR A 164 8.40 9.40 1.98
CA THR A 164 9.85 9.35 2.14
C THR A 164 10.32 8.06 2.84
N ALA A 165 11.65 7.88 2.96
CA ALA A 165 12.21 6.79 3.76
C ALA A 165 11.75 6.84 5.23
N GLU A 166 11.68 8.04 5.82
CA GLU A 166 11.22 8.25 7.20
C GLU A 166 9.77 7.80 7.40
N ILE A 167 8.86 8.19 6.51
CA ILE A 167 7.45 7.76 6.59
C ILE A 167 7.31 6.25 6.36
N ARG A 168 8.06 5.68 5.41
CA ARG A 168 8.08 4.23 5.19
C ARG A 168 8.49 3.48 6.46
N GLU A 169 9.49 3.98 7.15
CA GLU A 169 9.96 3.36 8.38
C GLU A 169 8.97 3.55 9.53
N GLY A 170 8.37 4.74 9.68
CA GLY A 170 7.28 4.97 10.63
C GLY A 170 6.13 3.99 10.45
N LEU A 171 5.64 3.80 9.22
CA LEU A 171 4.56 2.84 8.97
C LEU A 171 4.96 1.38 9.28
N ARG A 172 6.21 0.98 9.03
CA ARG A 172 6.70 -0.35 9.44
C ARG A 172 6.80 -0.49 10.95
N GLU A 173 7.27 0.55 11.63
CA GLU A 173 7.41 0.58 13.08
C GLU A 173 6.03 0.50 13.77
N VAL A 174 4.99 1.13 13.21
CA VAL A 174 3.60 0.95 13.69
C VAL A 174 3.19 -0.53 13.65
N ILE A 175 3.46 -1.22 12.53
CA ILE A 175 3.14 -2.65 12.40
C ILE A 175 3.92 -3.46 13.42
N LYS A 176 5.22 -3.22 13.52
CA LYS A 176 6.13 -3.94 14.43
C LYS A 176 5.68 -3.79 15.88
N ARG A 177 5.45 -2.56 16.35
CA ARG A 177 5.05 -2.30 17.74
C ARG A 177 3.71 -2.90 18.10
N ASN A 178 2.73 -2.87 17.20
CA ASN A 178 1.45 -3.52 17.44
C ASN A 178 1.62 -5.02 17.69
N LYS A 179 2.45 -5.69 16.88
CA LYS A 179 2.76 -7.12 17.05
C LYS A 179 3.57 -7.41 18.32
N GLU A 180 4.49 -6.54 18.70
CA GLU A 180 5.30 -6.72 19.91
C GLU A 180 4.49 -6.49 21.19
N LEU A 181 3.64 -5.47 21.23
CA LEU A 181 2.85 -5.12 22.42
C LEU A 181 1.60 -5.99 22.58
N TYR A 182 0.99 -6.40 21.46
CA TYR A 182 -0.28 -7.11 21.46
C TYR A 182 -0.27 -8.33 20.50
N PRO A 183 0.69 -9.26 20.66
CA PRO A 183 0.87 -10.37 19.71
C PRO A 183 -0.41 -11.16 19.45
N HIS A 184 -1.15 -11.50 20.52
CA HIS A 184 -2.41 -12.25 20.45
C HIS A 184 -3.52 -11.60 19.57
N LEU A 185 -3.45 -10.30 19.27
CA LEU A 185 -4.40 -9.63 18.37
C LEU A 185 -3.98 -9.69 16.90
N PHE A 186 -2.69 -9.91 16.63
CA PHE A 186 -2.09 -9.76 15.30
C PHE A 186 -1.34 -11.02 14.81
N ASP A 187 -1.30 -12.07 15.62
CA ASP A 187 -0.79 -13.39 15.26
C ASP A 187 -1.66 -14.07 14.19
N LYS A 188 -1.08 -15.05 13.50
CA LYS A 188 -1.74 -15.85 12.46
C LYS A 188 -2.38 -17.10 13.03
#